data_AF-A0A6G3WQB4-F1
#
_entry.id   AF-A0A6G3WQB4-F1
#
_cell.length_a   1.000
_cell.length_b   1.000
_cell.length_c   1.000
_cell.angle_alpha   90.00
_cell.angle_beta   90.00
_cell.angle_gamma   90.00
#
_symmetry.space_group_name_H-M   'P 1'
#
loop_
_entity.id
_entity.type
_entity.pdbx_description
1 polymer ?
#
loop_
_entity_poly.entity_id
_entity_poly.type
_entity_poly.pdbx_seq_one_letter_code
_entity_poly.pdbx_strand_id
1 'polypeptide(L)'
;PDARLSALLAVVCAWLMYLLMGTGYAVGQVCVAAYVVFLLGMAGDDWSQTVTERIVLTLVGGLLAMVSYAVYPAWETPRLRTRLAEWLVADVEYAATVVDRYADPAARDAEDVREALIATREARVAWQEALATAQHEPVRHRGISRAAATDAQHALAQLGRSAMVLEAHLPARSADPVPGA
;
A
#
# COMPACT_ATOMS: atom_id res chain seq x y z
N PRO A 1 29.62 33.19 -1.29
CA PRO A 1 30.07 31.94 -1.97
C PRO A 1 30.20 32.18 -3.47
N ASP A 2 31.29 31.74 -4.11
CA ASP A 2 31.51 31.97 -5.54
C ASP A 2 30.34 31.41 -6.35
N ALA A 3 29.70 32.27 -7.15
CA ALA A 3 28.51 31.95 -7.94
C ALA A 3 28.65 30.66 -8.77
N ARG A 4 29.88 30.32 -9.16
CA ARG A 4 30.23 29.09 -9.89
C ARG A 4 29.94 27.82 -9.09
N LEU A 5 30.16 27.84 -7.77
CA LEU A 5 29.89 26.71 -6.89
C LEU A 5 28.38 26.47 -6.73
N SER A 6 27.62 27.55 -6.62
CA SER A 6 26.14 27.51 -6.58
C SER A 6 25.55 27.00 -7.90
N ALA A 7 26.12 27.40 -9.03
CA ALA A 7 25.69 26.92 -10.35
C ALA A 7 25.90 25.41 -10.50
N LEU A 8 27.07 24.92 -10.08
CA LEU A 8 27.41 23.51 -10.16
C LEU A 8 26.50 22.66 -9.28
N LEU A 9 26.19 23.14 -8.06
CA LEU A 9 25.24 22.50 -7.15
C LEU A 9 23.80 22.48 -7.69
N ALA A 10 23.36 23.53 -8.37
CA ALA A 10 22.06 23.58 -9.01
C ALA A 10 21.92 22.57 -10.16
N VAL A 11 22.96 22.43 -10.99
CA VAL A 11 23.01 21.43 -12.08
C VAL A 11 23.01 20.01 -11.52
N VAL A 12 23.77 19.75 -10.46
CA VAL A 12 23.77 18.45 -9.77
C VAL A 12 22.41 18.13 -9.17
N CYS A 13 21.72 19.12 -8.57
CA CYS A 13 20.35 18.93 -8.07
C CYS A 13 19.33 18.62 -9.17
N ALA A 14 19.41 19.31 -10.31
CA ALA A 14 18.55 19.04 -11.46
C ALA A 14 18.81 17.64 -12.04
N TRP A 15 20.07 17.20 -12.07
CA TRP A 15 20.45 15.86 -12.50
C TRP A 15 19.93 14.77 -11.55
N LEU A 16 20.04 14.99 -10.23
CA LEU A 16 19.46 14.12 -9.20
C LEU A 16 17.92 14.06 -9.30
N MET A 17 17.25 15.19 -9.56
CA MET A 17 15.80 15.22 -9.77
C MET A 17 15.38 14.32 -10.94
N TYR A 18 16.12 14.36 -12.04
CA TYR A 18 15.84 13.56 -13.23
C TYR A 18 16.08 12.07 -13.00
N LEU A 19 17.10 11.71 -12.21
CA LEU A 19 17.41 10.31 -11.89
C LEU A 19 16.44 9.70 -10.86
N LEU A 20 15.91 10.50 -9.94
CA LEU A 20 15.08 10.04 -8.83
C LEU A 20 13.57 10.27 -9.07
N MET A 21 13.18 10.68 -10.27
CA MET A 21 11.78 10.89 -10.66
C MET A 21 10.92 9.61 -10.59
N GLY A 22 11.54 8.43 -10.49
CA GLY A 22 10.86 7.14 -10.33
C GLY A 22 10.82 6.55 -8.91
N THR A 23 11.43 7.20 -7.90
CA THR A 23 11.65 6.56 -6.57
C THR A 23 10.77 7.09 -5.43
N GLY A 24 9.80 7.96 -5.71
CA GLY A 24 8.75 8.35 -4.78
C GLY A 24 8.76 9.83 -4.35
N TYR A 25 7.57 10.33 -3.98
CA TYR A 25 7.23 11.75 -3.77
C TYR A 25 8.14 12.52 -2.80
N ALA A 26 8.64 11.85 -1.75
CA ALA A 26 9.50 12.48 -0.74
C ALA A 26 10.86 12.94 -1.29
N VAL A 27 11.40 12.19 -2.26
CA VAL A 27 12.73 12.44 -2.83
C VAL A 27 12.71 13.62 -3.80
N GLY A 28 11.65 13.71 -4.62
CA GLY A 28 11.44 14.84 -5.53
C GLY A 28 11.32 16.17 -4.79
N GLN A 29 10.62 16.20 -3.66
CA GLN A 29 10.47 17.40 -2.82
C GLN A 29 11.82 17.89 -2.25
N VAL A 30 12.68 16.98 -1.81
CA VAL A 30 14.03 17.34 -1.32
C VAL A 30 14.88 17.95 -2.44
N CYS A 31 14.83 17.38 -3.65
CA CYS A 31 15.58 17.90 -4.79
C CYS A 31 15.08 19.28 -5.26
N VAL A 32 13.76 19.51 -5.30
CA VAL A 32 13.17 20.81 -5.67
C VAL A 32 13.51 21.87 -4.63
N ALA A 33 13.42 21.56 -3.33
CA ALA A 33 13.78 22.48 -2.26
C ALA A 33 15.27 22.87 -2.32
N ALA A 34 16.17 21.90 -2.52
CA ALA A 34 17.59 22.17 -2.68
C ALA A 34 17.89 23.05 -3.90
N TYR A 35 17.24 22.78 -5.04
CA TYR A 35 17.38 23.58 -6.26
C TYR A 35 16.97 25.05 -6.06
N VAL A 36 15.82 25.30 -5.43
CA VAL A 36 15.33 26.67 -5.15
C VAL A 36 16.27 27.41 -4.19
N VAL A 37 16.79 26.74 -3.16
CA VAL A 37 17.77 27.33 -2.22
C VAL A 37 19.07 27.73 -2.93
N PHE A 38 19.57 26.90 -3.85
CA PHE A 38 20.78 27.23 -4.60
C PHE A 38 20.56 28.37 -5.61
N LEU A 39 19.38 28.46 -6.23
CA LEU A 39 19.01 29.60 -7.09
C LEU A 39 18.92 30.91 -6.31
N LEU A 40 18.26 30.93 -5.16
CA LEU A 40 18.19 32.11 -4.30
C LEU A 40 19.58 32.51 -3.75
N GLY A 41 20.43 31.52 -3.49
CA GLY A 41 21.82 31.74 -3.10
C GLY A 41 22.69 32.42 -4.16
N MET A 42 22.26 32.40 -5.42
CA MET A 42 22.94 33.05 -6.54
C MET A 42 22.53 34.52 -6.75
N ALA A 43 21.39 34.94 -6.17
CA ALA A 43 20.76 36.23 -6.45
C ALA A 43 21.03 37.34 -5.39
N GLY A 44 21.70 37.04 -4.28
CA GLY A 44 21.84 37.97 -3.15
C GLY A 44 23.24 38.59 -3.00
N ASP A 45 23.37 39.88 -3.33
CA ASP A 45 24.60 40.68 -3.15
C ASP A 45 24.66 41.49 -1.84
N ASP A 46 23.64 41.47 -0.97
CA ASP A 46 23.62 42.28 0.28
C ASP A 46 23.60 41.41 1.55
N TRP A 47 24.78 41.18 2.11
CA TRP A 47 25.07 40.22 3.18
C TRP A 47 24.38 40.48 4.53
N SER A 48 23.93 41.70 4.85
CA SER A 48 23.34 42.03 6.16
C SER A 48 21.82 41.82 6.22
N GLN A 49 21.11 41.94 5.09
CA GLN A 49 19.65 41.78 5.02
C GLN A 49 19.24 40.32 4.79
N THR A 50 20.11 39.56 4.12
CA THR A 50 19.87 38.18 3.64
C THR A 50 19.75 37.14 4.77
N VAL A 51 20.34 37.36 5.95
CA VAL A 51 20.33 36.35 7.04
C VAL A 51 18.93 36.18 7.62
N THR A 52 18.22 37.27 7.90
CA THR A 52 16.87 37.23 8.46
C THR A 52 15.88 36.63 7.48
N GLU A 53 15.97 37.00 6.19
CA GLU A 53 15.13 36.43 5.14
C GLU A 53 15.33 34.92 4.98
N ARG A 54 16.57 34.42 5.07
CA ARG A 54 16.84 32.97 5.01
C ARG A 54 16.25 32.22 6.20
N ILE A 55 16.32 32.78 7.40
CA ILE A 55 15.71 32.18 8.59
C ILE A 55 14.19 32.11 8.43
N VAL A 56 13.56 33.20 7.98
CA VAL A 56 12.10 33.26 7.75
C VAL A 56 11.68 32.26 6.66
N LEU A 57 12.40 32.19 5.54
CA LEU A 57 12.10 31.27 4.46
C LEU A 57 12.19 29.80 4.92
N THR A 58 13.18 29.48 5.75
CA THR A 58 13.36 28.12 6.30
C THR A 58 12.27 27.77 7.30
N LEU A 59 11.88 28.71 8.18
CA LEU A 59 10.78 28.52 9.12
C LEU A 59 9.43 28.36 8.41
N VAL A 60 9.19 29.16 7.37
CA VAL A 60 7.98 29.05 6.55
C VAL A 60 7.97 27.74 5.77
N GLY A 61 9.09 27.32 5.17
CA GLY A 61 9.21 26.03 4.49
C GLY A 61 9.01 24.84 5.44
N GLY A 62 9.59 24.89 6.64
CA GLY A 62 9.40 23.88 7.69
C GLY A 62 7.97 23.82 8.22
N LEU A 63 7.35 24.98 8.45
CA LEU A 63 5.96 25.08 8.88
C LEU A 63 5.00 24.58 7.81
N LEU A 64 5.22 24.97 6.54
CA LEU A 64 4.41 24.52 5.41
C LEU A 64 4.54 23.01 5.21
N ALA A 65 5.73 22.43 5.42
CA ALA A 65 5.95 20.98 5.40
C ALA A 65 5.18 20.28 6.54
N MET A 66 5.23 20.81 7.77
CA MET A 66 4.45 20.28 8.88
C MET A 66 2.93 20.38 8.65
N VAL A 67 2.45 21.51 8.13
CA VAL A 67 1.03 21.71 7.81
C VAL A 67 0.60 20.80 6.66
N SER A 68 1.40 20.68 5.60
CA SER A 68 1.10 19.77 4.49
C SER A 68 1.04 18.32 4.97
N TYR A 69 1.95 17.92 5.87
CA TYR A 69 1.93 16.61 6.50
C TYR A 69 0.70 16.39 7.39
N ALA A 70 0.25 17.40 8.12
CA ALA A 70 -0.94 17.32 8.97
C ALA A 70 -2.26 17.35 8.16
N VAL A 71 -2.28 18.07 7.03
CA VAL A 71 -3.48 18.29 6.21
C VAL A 71 -3.65 17.21 5.15
N TYR A 72 -2.57 16.56 4.68
CA TYR A 72 -2.68 15.47 3.72
C TYR A 72 -3.16 14.20 4.42
N PRO A 73 -4.46 13.86 4.34
CA PRO A 73 -5.00 12.74 5.05
C PRO A 73 -4.83 11.52 4.14
N ALA A 74 -3.61 11.03 3.99
CA ALA A 74 -3.34 9.75 3.33
C ALA A 74 -3.73 8.54 4.21
N TRP A 75 -4.67 8.73 5.14
CA TRP A 75 -5.07 7.72 6.11
C TRP A 75 -5.89 6.64 5.41
N GLU A 76 -5.19 5.68 4.79
CA GLU A 76 -5.78 4.43 4.28
C GLU A 76 -6.21 3.47 5.41
N THR A 77 -6.10 3.90 6.67
CA THR A 77 -6.52 3.14 7.85
C THR A 77 -7.98 2.61 7.79
N PRO A 78 -8.96 3.28 7.13
CA PRO A 78 -10.30 2.71 6.90
C PRO A 78 -10.31 1.55 5.89
N ARG A 79 -9.35 1.48 4.95
CA ARG A 79 -9.30 0.45 3.90
C ARG A 79 -8.90 -0.91 4.45
N LEU A 80 -8.20 -0.99 5.59
CA LEU A 80 -7.79 -2.28 6.16
C LEU A 80 -9.00 -3.18 6.44
N ARG A 81 -10.06 -2.64 7.05
CA ARG A 81 -11.30 -3.40 7.32
C ARG A 81 -11.96 -3.88 6.04
N THR A 82 -11.99 -3.02 5.02
CA THR A 82 -12.55 -3.36 3.71
C THR A 82 -11.74 -4.47 3.03
N ARG A 83 -10.41 -4.40 3.04
CA ARG A 83 -9.54 -5.45 2.49
C ARG A 83 -9.69 -6.78 3.21
N LEU A 84 -9.85 -6.75 4.54
CA LEU A 84 -10.12 -7.97 5.31
C LEU A 84 -11.48 -8.58 4.94
N ALA A 85 -12.50 -7.74 4.75
CA ALA A 85 -13.82 -8.18 4.32
C ALA A 85 -13.80 -8.75 2.89
N GLU A 86 -13.07 -8.12 1.97
CA GLU A 86 -12.84 -8.64 0.61
C GLU A 86 -12.20 -10.04 0.64
N TRP A 87 -11.19 -10.24 1.49
CA TRP A 87 -10.58 -11.57 1.63
C TRP A 87 -11.54 -12.59 2.25
N LEU A 88 -12.30 -12.23 3.28
CA LEU A 88 -13.33 -13.10 3.86
C LEU A 88 -14.36 -13.53 2.81
N VAL A 89 -14.87 -12.58 2.00
CA VAL A 89 -15.85 -12.87 0.96
C VAL A 89 -15.27 -13.84 -0.07
N ALA A 90 -14.04 -13.60 -0.55
CA ALA A 90 -13.38 -14.48 -1.51
C ALA A 90 -13.17 -15.91 -0.94
N ASP A 91 -12.77 -16.02 0.33
CA ASP A 91 -12.53 -17.31 0.98
C ASP A 91 -13.84 -18.11 1.19
N VAL A 92 -14.95 -17.41 1.50
CA VAL A 92 -16.30 -18.01 1.59
C VAL A 92 -16.81 -18.43 0.22
N GLU A 93 -16.62 -17.62 -0.82
CA GLU A 93 -17.03 -17.95 -2.19
C GLU A 93 -16.26 -19.15 -2.75
N TYR A 94 -14.97 -19.24 -2.47
CA TYR A 94 -14.17 -20.43 -2.76
C TYR A 94 -14.68 -21.67 -2.00
N ALA A 95 -14.91 -21.57 -0.69
CA ALA A 95 -15.45 -22.67 0.09
C ALA A 95 -16.84 -23.11 -0.41
N ALA A 96 -17.72 -22.18 -0.74
CA ALA A 96 -19.04 -22.46 -1.30
C ALA A 96 -18.93 -23.18 -2.65
N THR A 97 -18.04 -22.72 -3.53
CA THR A 97 -17.81 -23.35 -4.84
C THR A 97 -17.28 -24.79 -4.72
N VAL A 98 -16.39 -25.04 -3.76
CA VAL A 98 -15.90 -26.40 -3.47
C VAL A 98 -17.01 -27.28 -2.91
N VAL A 99 -17.85 -26.76 -1.99
CA VAL A 99 -18.97 -27.51 -1.42
C VAL A 99 -20.04 -27.81 -2.46
N ASP A 100 -20.41 -26.84 -3.30
CA ASP A 100 -21.37 -27.02 -4.39
C ASP A 100 -20.89 -28.11 -5.36
N ARG A 101 -19.61 -28.08 -5.73
CA ARG A 101 -18.96 -29.09 -6.59
C ARG A 101 -18.91 -30.47 -5.91
N TYR A 102 -18.74 -30.52 -4.60
CA TYR A 102 -18.74 -31.77 -3.84
C TYR A 102 -20.14 -32.40 -3.79
N ALA A 103 -21.17 -31.56 -3.62
CA ALA A 103 -22.57 -31.99 -3.56
C ALA A 103 -23.09 -32.44 -4.93
N ASP A 104 -22.82 -31.65 -5.98
CA ASP A 104 -23.14 -31.97 -7.36
C ASP A 104 -21.89 -31.85 -8.26
N PRO A 105 -21.29 -33.00 -8.63
CA PRO A 105 -20.14 -33.08 -9.52
C PRO A 105 -20.42 -32.63 -10.97
N ALA A 106 -21.63 -32.22 -11.33
CA ALA A 106 -21.97 -31.61 -12.61
C ALA A 106 -22.33 -30.11 -12.52
N ALA A 107 -22.63 -29.57 -11.32
CA ALA A 107 -23.14 -28.21 -11.16
C ALA A 107 -22.14 -27.07 -11.44
N ARG A 108 -20.85 -27.31 -11.20
CA ARG A 108 -19.75 -26.33 -11.37
C ARG A 108 -18.59 -26.96 -12.12
N ASP A 109 -17.85 -26.18 -12.90
CA ASP A 109 -16.65 -26.66 -13.57
C ASP A 109 -15.43 -26.61 -12.65
N ALA A 110 -14.40 -27.40 -13.00
CA ALA A 110 -13.12 -27.32 -12.28
C ALA A 110 -12.44 -25.95 -12.48
N GLU A 111 -12.78 -25.24 -13.55
CA GLU A 111 -12.30 -23.88 -13.80
C GLU A 111 -12.89 -22.88 -12.81
N ASP A 112 -14.18 -23.01 -12.45
CA ASP A 112 -14.82 -22.13 -11.45
C ASP A 112 -14.12 -22.23 -10.08
N VAL A 113 -13.76 -23.45 -9.67
CA VAL A 113 -13.00 -23.70 -8.44
C VAL A 113 -11.61 -23.06 -8.52
N ARG A 114 -10.95 -23.17 -9.69
CA ARG A 114 -9.63 -22.59 -9.93
C ARG A 114 -9.68 -21.06 -9.88
N GLU A 115 -10.69 -20.45 -10.49
CA GLU A 115 -10.90 -19.01 -10.51
C GLU A 115 -11.15 -18.48 -9.09
N ALA A 116 -12.04 -19.13 -8.33
CA ALA A 116 -12.30 -18.76 -6.94
C ALA A 116 -11.05 -18.89 -6.04
N LEU A 117 -10.22 -19.91 -6.28
CA LEU A 117 -8.94 -20.07 -5.60
C LEU A 117 -7.95 -18.95 -5.94
N ILE A 118 -7.90 -18.52 -7.21
CA ILE A 118 -7.04 -17.40 -7.65
C ILE A 118 -7.52 -16.10 -7.00
N ALA A 119 -8.82 -15.81 -7.03
CA ALA A 119 -9.41 -14.64 -6.39
C ALA A 119 -9.09 -14.57 -4.89
N THR A 120 -9.18 -15.71 -4.19
CA THR A 120 -8.78 -15.81 -2.76
C THR A 120 -7.30 -15.48 -2.56
N ARG A 121 -6.41 -15.93 -3.46
CA ARG A 121 -4.98 -15.64 -3.38
C ARG A 121 -4.69 -14.17 -3.62
N GLU A 122 -5.34 -13.55 -4.60
CA GLU A 122 -5.21 -12.13 -4.90
C GLU A 122 -5.68 -11.26 -3.73
N ALA A 123 -6.86 -11.56 -3.17
CA ALA A 123 -7.39 -10.85 -2.01
C ALA A 123 -6.47 -10.97 -0.78
N ARG A 124 -5.88 -12.16 -0.56
CA ARG A 124 -4.89 -12.38 0.50
C ARG A 124 -3.61 -11.57 0.31
N VAL A 125 -3.08 -11.48 -0.91
CA VAL A 125 -1.90 -10.66 -1.21
C VAL A 125 -2.22 -9.18 -0.98
N ALA A 126 -3.36 -8.70 -1.48
CA ALA A 126 -3.80 -7.32 -1.28
C ALA A 126 -3.95 -6.97 0.22
N TRP A 127 -4.48 -7.89 1.04
CA TRP A 127 -4.50 -7.73 2.50
C TRP A 127 -3.10 -7.65 3.10
N GLN A 128 -2.18 -8.53 2.71
CA GLN A 128 -0.81 -8.56 3.24
C GLN A 128 -0.02 -7.29 2.90
N GLU A 129 -0.16 -6.79 1.68
CA GLU A 129 0.44 -5.52 1.24
C GLU A 129 -0.14 -4.33 2.02
N ALA A 130 -1.47 -4.27 2.17
CA ALA A 130 -2.12 -3.24 2.96
C ALA A 130 -1.66 -3.26 4.43
N LEU A 131 -1.53 -4.45 5.02
CA LEU A 131 -1.06 -4.62 6.39
C LEU A 131 0.42 -4.23 6.54
N ALA A 132 1.27 -4.56 5.56
CA ALA A 132 2.68 -4.16 5.56
C ALA A 132 2.83 -2.64 5.49
N THR A 133 2.06 -1.97 4.63
CA THR A 133 2.03 -0.51 4.50
C THR A 133 1.55 0.16 5.79
N ALA A 134 0.45 -0.34 6.38
CA ALA A 134 -0.10 0.20 7.62
C ALA A 134 0.85 0.09 8.82
N GLN A 135 1.80 -0.86 8.81
CA GLN A 135 2.77 -1.00 9.91
C GLN A 135 3.81 0.13 9.95
N HIS A 136 4.06 0.78 8.80
CA HIS A 136 5.01 1.89 8.65
C HIS A 136 4.34 3.25 8.87
N GLU A 137 3.02 3.27 9.07
CA GLU A 137 2.25 4.48 9.32
C GLU A 137 2.47 4.98 10.77
N PRO A 138 2.84 6.26 10.99
CA PRO A 138 3.21 6.77 12.31
C PRO A 138 2.03 6.95 13.28
N VAL A 139 0.77 6.91 12.81
CA VAL A 139 -0.41 7.01 13.70
C VAL A 139 -0.94 5.65 14.08
N ARG A 140 -0.85 5.35 15.37
CA ARG A 140 -1.16 4.02 15.91
C ARG A 140 -2.64 3.77 16.22
N HIS A 141 -3.53 4.76 16.12
CA HIS A 141 -4.81 4.67 16.83
C HIS A 141 -6.02 5.23 16.07
N ARG A 142 -6.52 4.48 15.06
CA ARG A 142 -7.93 4.56 14.62
C ARG A 142 -8.39 3.33 13.79
N GLY A 143 -7.92 2.12 14.13
CA GLY A 143 -8.16 0.91 13.31
C GLY A 143 -8.35 -0.39 14.11
N ILE A 144 -8.21 -1.53 13.43
CA ILE A 144 -8.10 -2.86 14.04
C ILE A 144 -6.77 -2.93 14.82
N SER A 145 -6.74 -3.53 16.01
CA SER A 145 -5.47 -3.72 16.73
C SER A 145 -4.54 -4.66 15.95
N ARG A 146 -3.21 -4.51 16.10
CA ARG A 146 -2.25 -5.41 15.42
C ARG A 146 -2.51 -6.89 15.74
N ALA A 147 -2.81 -7.18 17.01
CA ALA A 147 -3.16 -8.54 17.44
C ALA A 147 -4.42 -9.06 16.71
N ALA A 148 -5.51 -8.28 16.69
CA ALA A 148 -6.74 -8.71 16.03
C ALA A 148 -6.58 -8.86 14.51
N ALA A 149 -5.73 -8.06 13.86
CA ALA A 149 -5.40 -8.23 12.45
C ALA A 149 -4.61 -9.52 12.18
N THR A 150 -3.65 -9.85 13.04
CA THR A 150 -2.90 -11.11 12.97
C THR A 150 -3.79 -12.32 13.22
N ASP A 151 -4.66 -12.27 14.24
CA ASP A 151 -5.59 -13.35 14.56
C ASP A 151 -6.58 -13.59 13.42
N ALA A 152 -7.15 -12.52 12.84
CA ALA A 152 -8.03 -12.62 11.68
C ALA A 152 -7.32 -13.25 10.46
N GLN A 153 -6.07 -12.86 10.20
CA GLN A 153 -5.28 -13.46 9.14
C GLN A 153 -5.03 -14.95 9.37
N HIS A 154 -4.75 -15.37 10.61
CA HIS A 154 -4.59 -16.78 10.92
C HIS A 154 -5.89 -17.57 10.74
N ALA A 155 -7.02 -17.01 11.19
CA ALA A 155 -8.34 -17.63 11.05
C ALA A 155 -8.74 -17.82 9.58
N LEU A 156 -8.64 -16.78 8.76
CA LEU A 156 -8.94 -16.85 7.32
C LEU A 156 -7.98 -17.81 6.60
N ALA A 157 -6.68 -17.77 6.92
CA ALA A 157 -5.73 -18.73 6.35
C ALA A 157 -6.05 -20.19 6.74
N GLN A 158 -6.65 -20.42 7.90
CA GLN A 158 -7.09 -21.75 8.32
C GLN A 158 -8.36 -22.19 7.58
N LEU A 159 -9.30 -21.26 7.34
CA LEU A 159 -10.51 -21.52 6.56
C LEU A 159 -10.15 -21.91 5.11
N GLY A 160 -9.35 -21.11 4.41
CA GLY A 160 -8.86 -21.46 3.08
C GLY A 160 -8.08 -22.78 3.02
N ARG A 161 -7.30 -23.13 4.06
CA ARG A 161 -6.66 -24.46 4.15
C ARG A 161 -7.67 -25.59 4.27
N SER A 162 -8.72 -25.42 5.06
CA SER A 162 -9.76 -26.43 5.22
C SER A 162 -10.53 -26.66 3.91
N ALA A 163 -10.83 -25.58 3.17
CA ALA A 163 -11.44 -25.65 1.85
C ALA A 163 -10.51 -26.33 0.83
N MET A 164 -9.20 -26.07 0.89
CA MET A 164 -8.21 -26.76 0.02
C MET A 164 -8.11 -28.27 0.31
N VAL A 165 -8.23 -28.68 1.58
CA VAL A 165 -8.30 -30.11 1.92
C VAL A 165 -9.57 -30.73 1.34
N LEU A 166 -10.70 -30.02 1.37
CA LEU A 166 -11.94 -30.49 0.75
C LEU A 166 -11.82 -30.57 -0.78
N GLU A 167 -11.19 -29.58 -1.43
CA GLU A 167 -10.91 -29.58 -2.87
C GLU A 167 -10.12 -30.83 -3.28
N ALA A 168 -9.14 -31.25 -2.48
CA ALA A 168 -8.34 -32.45 -2.76
C ALA A 168 -9.15 -33.76 -2.75
N HIS A 169 -10.34 -33.75 -2.14
CA HIS A 169 -11.25 -34.90 -2.06
C HIS A 169 -12.48 -34.74 -2.97
N LEU A 170 -12.43 -33.84 -3.95
CA LEU A 170 -13.53 -33.66 -4.89
C LEU A 170 -13.78 -34.93 -5.71
N PRO A 171 -15.04 -35.37 -5.82
CA PRO A 171 -15.40 -36.52 -6.64
C PRO A 171 -15.16 -36.26 -8.14
N ALA A 172 -14.92 -37.34 -8.89
CA ALA A 172 -14.84 -37.26 -10.34
C ALA A 172 -16.16 -36.74 -10.92
N ARG A 173 -16.12 -36.04 -12.07
CA ARG A 173 -17.32 -35.48 -12.72
C ARG A 173 -18.39 -36.53 -13.05
N SER A 174 -18.00 -37.80 -13.16
CA SER A 174 -18.89 -38.93 -13.43
C SER A 174 -19.49 -39.57 -12.18
N ALA A 175 -19.21 -39.06 -10.98
CA ALA A 175 -19.77 -39.58 -9.75
C ALA A 175 -21.23 -39.11 -9.57
N ASP A 176 -22.05 -39.96 -8.96
CA ASP A 176 -23.42 -39.61 -8.63
C ASP A 176 -23.47 -38.48 -7.59
N PRO A 177 -24.43 -37.55 -7.71
CA PRO A 177 -24.60 -36.47 -6.75
C PRO A 177 -24.96 -37.02 -5.36
N VAL A 178 -24.59 -36.28 -4.32
CA VAL A 178 -24.87 -36.66 -2.94
C VAL A 178 -26.40 -36.63 -2.71
N PRO A 179 -27.01 -37.67 -2.11
CA PRO A 179 -28.46 -37.70 -1.92
C PRO A 179 -28.96 -36.51 -1.11
N GLY A 180 -29.82 -35.67 -1.73
CA GLY A 180 -30.40 -34.49 -1.09
C GLY A 180 -29.67 -33.16 -1.35
N ALA A 181 -28.70 -33.15 -2.27
CA ALA A 181 -28.12 -31.94 -2.87
C ALA A 181 -29.11 -31.22 -3.79
#